data_AF-A0A966Y9B5-F1
#
_entry.id   AF-A0A966Y9B5-F1
#
_cell.length_a   1.000
_cell.length_b   1.000
_cell.length_c   1.000
_cell.angle_alpha   90.00
_cell.angle_beta   90.00
_cell.angle_gamma   90.00
#
_symmetry.space_group_name_H-M   'P 1'
#
loop_
_entity.id
_entity.type
_entity.pdbx_description
1 polymer ?
#
loop_
_entity_poly.entity_id
_entity_poly.type
_entity_poly.pdbx_seq_one_letter_code
_entity_poly.pdbx_strand_id
1 'polypeptide(L)'
;CSWNSALNPKDHKQSSVTYWLNQLQNLKIDKDIFLTINPFFEIDNTKIYNQVEFTHPYYDENALNNQSKLKDIQNINNTLFVGSYFGYGFHEDGIKSSIEMLKTIND
;
A
#
# COMPACT_ATOMS: atom_id res chain seq x y z
N CYS A 1 16.72 14.49 -4.43
CA CYS A 1 15.77 13.68 -3.66
C CYS A 1 14.39 13.96 -4.25
N SER A 2 13.62 12.93 -4.63
CA SER A 2 12.30 13.09 -5.27
C SER A 2 11.12 13.09 -4.30
N TRP A 3 11.39 13.16 -2.98
CA TRP A 3 10.37 13.18 -1.95
C TRP A 3 10.83 13.91 -0.69
N ASN A 4 9.86 14.34 0.12
CA ASN A 4 10.07 14.90 1.45
C ASN A 4 8.96 14.42 2.41
N SER A 5 9.29 14.34 3.70
CA SER A 5 8.34 14.01 4.78
C SER A 5 8.27 15.13 5.80
N ALA A 6 7.07 15.38 6.35
CA ALA A 6 6.86 16.36 7.41
C ALA A 6 6.01 15.77 8.54
N LEU A 7 6.26 16.24 9.75
CA LEU A 7 5.41 16.00 10.92
C LEU A 7 4.67 17.30 11.25
N ASN A 8 3.41 17.18 11.67
CA ASN A 8 2.67 18.34 12.16
C ASN A 8 3.26 18.79 13.50
N PRO A 9 3.80 20.02 13.64
CA PRO A 9 4.45 20.46 14.89
C PRO A 9 3.51 20.53 16.11
N LYS A 10 2.19 20.53 15.88
CA LYS A 10 1.17 20.58 16.94
C LYS A 10 0.67 19.19 17.35
N ASP A 11 0.80 18.20 16.47
CA ASP A 11 0.41 16.80 16.71
C ASP A 11 1.33 15.86 15.93
N HIS A 12 2.37 15.36 16.59
CA HIS A 12 3.37 14.50 15.96
C HIS A 12 2.83 13.14 15.49
N LYS A 13 1.57 12.79 15.79
CA LYS A 13 0.92 11.60 15.23
C LYS A 13 0.52 11.80 13.76
N GLN A 14 0.39 13.06 13.32
CA GLN A 14 0.08 13.39 11.94
C GLN A 14 1.37 13.59 11.15
N SER A 15 1.53 12.77 10.13
CA SER A 15 2.66 12.84 9.20
C SER A 15 2.14 12.94 7.78
N SER A 16 2.91 13.62 6.92
CA SER A 16 2.63 13.69 5.50
C SER A 16 3.91 13.44 4.71
N VAL A 17 3.75 12.76 3.57
CA VAL A 17 4.84 12.54 2.61
C VAL A 17 4.42 13.14 1.28
N THR A 18 5.31 13.91 0.66
CA THR A 18 5.09 14.47 -0.67
C THR A 18 6.18 14.01 -1.63
N TYR A 19 5.78 13.48 -2.77
CA TYR A 19 6.64 13.08 -3.87
C TYR A 19 6.56 14.11 -5.00
N TRP A 20 7.72 14.45 -5.57
CA TRP A 20 7.80 15.16 -6.85
C TRP A 20 7.84 14.13 -7.98
N LEU A 21 6.67 13.93 -8.62
CA LEU A 21 6.50 12.87 -9.61
C LEU A 21 7.34 13.09 -10.86
N ASN A 22 7.63 14.34 -11.23
CA ASN A 22 8.46 14.63 -12.40
C ASN A 22 9.85 13.99 -12.27
N GLN A 23 10.50 14.16 -11.11
CA GLN A 23 11.80 13.52 -10.87
C GLN A 23 11.66 12.02 -10.58
N LEU A 24 10.62 11.60 -9.83
CA LEU A 24 10.45 10.19 -9.47
C LEU A 24 10.20 9.30 -10.70
N GLN A 25 9.46 9.80 -11.68
CA GLN A 25 9.03 9.05 -12.87
C GLN A 25 9.67 9.55 -14.17
N ASN A 26 10.61 10.51 -14.10
CA ASN A 26 11.25 11.15 -15.26
C ASN A 26 10.24 11.79 -16.24
N LEU A 27 9.21 12.47 -15.73
CA LEU A 27 8.22 13.15 -16.57
C LEU A 27 8.83 14.39 -17.23
N LYS A 28 8.76 14.47 -18.56
CA LYS A 28 9.28 15.58 -19.37
C LYS A 28 8.17 16.59 -19.67
N ILE A 29 7.72 17.29 -18.64
CA ILE A 29 6.67 18.31 -18.72
C ILE A 29 7.09 19.55 -17.93
N ASP A 30 6.61 20.72 -18.35
CA ASP A 30 6.98 22.00 -17.74
C ASP A 30 6.29 22.26 -16.39
N LYS A 31 5.23 21.50 -16.10
CA LYS A 31 4.44 21.66 -14.88
C LYS A 31 4.86 20.66 -13.83
N ASP A 32 5.09 21.14 -12.60
CA ASP A 32 5.34 20.26 -11.47
C ASP A 32 4.08 19.52 -11.03
N ILE A 33 4.23 18.21 -10.86
CA ILE A 33 3.20 17.31 -10.37
C ILE A 33 3.68 16.70 -9.05
N PHE A 34 2.86 16.86 -8.03
CA PHE A 34 3.11 16.36 -6.69
C PHE A 34 2.06 15.33 -6.30
N LEU A 35 2.50 14.30 -5.57
CA LEU A 35 1.63 13.35 -4.88
C LEU A 35 1.87 13.52 -3.39
N THR A 36 0.84 13.93 -2.66
CA THR A 36 0.90 14.07 -1.20
C THR A 36 0.02 13.02 -0.53
N ILE A 37 0.59 12.27 0.39
CA ILE A 37 -0.10 11.24 1.18
C ILE A 37 -0.37 11.82 2.57
N ASN A 38 -1.62 11.67 3.03
CA ASN A 38 -2.11 12.09 4.34
C ASN A 38 -1.71 13.54 4.72
N PRO A 39 -2.05 14.56 3.90
CA PRO A 39 -1.72 15.94 4.23
C PRO A 39 -2.42 16.36 5.53
N PHE A 40 -1.65 16.90 6.48
CA PHE A 40 -2.18 17.52 7.71
C PHE A 40 -2.47 19.02 7.54
N PHE A 41 -2.38 19.52 6.31
CA PHE A 41 -2.63 20.89 5.91
C PHE A 41 -3.57 20.89 4.71
N GLU A 42 -4.30 21.99 4.53
CA GLU A 42 -5.21 22.14 3.40
C GLU A 42 -4.44 22.37 2.10
N ILE A 43 -4.84 21.66 1.04
CA ILE A 43 -4.36 21.89 -0.32
C ILE A 43 -5.47 22.61 -1.06
N ASP A 44 -5.12 23.72 -1.71
CA ASP A 44 -6.05 24.48 -2.56
C ASP A 44 -6.71 23.55 -3.59
N ASN A 45 -8.04 23.47 -3.56
CA ASN A 45 -8.85 22.59 -4.42
C ASN A 45 -8.59 22.82 -5.92
N THR A 46 -8.20 24.04 -6.32
CA THR A 46 -7.87 24.34 -7.72
C THR A 46 -6.56 23.69 -8.19
N LYS A 47 -5.75 23.17 -7.27
CA LYS A 47 -4.48 22.48 -7.53
C LYS A 47 -4.60 20.96 -7.44
N ILE A 48 -5.75 20.44 -7.01
CA ILE A 48 -5.99 18.99 -6.90
C ILE A 48 -6.49 18.48 -8.26
N TYR A 49 -5.68 17.65 -8.92
CA TYR A 49 -6.11 16.98 -10.16
C TYR A 49 -6.98 15.76 -9.89
N ASN A 50 -6.63 15.00 -8.85
CA ASN A 50 -7.32 13.79 -8.46
C ASN A 50 -7.05 13.51 -6.98
N GLN A 51 -8.01 12.87 -6.33
CA GLN A 51 -7.90 12.40 -4.96
C GLN A 51 -8.43 10.97 -4.92
N VAL A 52 -7.67 10.08 -4.29
CA VAL A 52 -8.05 8.68 -4.12
C VAL A 52 -7.86 8.31 -2.66
N GLU A 53 -8.87 7.67 -2.09
CA GLU A 53 -8.80 7.09 -0.76
C GLU A 53 -8.37 5.64 -0.86
N PHE A 54 -7.32 5.28 -0.12
CA PHE A 54 -6.83 3.92 -0.01
C PHE A 54 -6.78 3.51 1.45
N THR A 55 -7.10 2.25 1.71
CA THR A 55 -6.88 1.62 3.01
C THR A 55 -5.60 0.80 2.96
N HIS A 56 -4.79 0.88 4.01
CA HIS A 56 -3.60 0.05 4.15
C HIS A 56 -3.82 -0.96 5.28
N PRO A 57 -3.56 -2.27 5.06
CA PRO A 57 -3.63 -3.24 6.14
C PRO A 57 -2.59 -2.89 7.21
N TYR A 58 -3.01 -2.99 8.47
CA TYR A 58 -2.16 -2.81 9.62
C TYR A 58 -1.69 -4.18 10.13
N TYR A 59 -0.38 -4.38 10.13
CA TYR A 59 0.25 -5.64 10.56
C TYR A 59 0.57 -5.60 12.04
N ASP A 60 -0.46 -5.73 12.87
CA ASP A 60 -0.28 -5.93 14.30
C ASP A 60 0.08 -7.39 14.65
N GLU A 61 0.31 -7.65 15.94
CA GLU A 61 0.64 -8.99 16.43
C GLU A 61 -0.45 -10.01 16.08
N ASN A 62 -1.73 -9.62 16.14
CA ASN A 62 -2.84 -10.50 15.80
C ASN A 62 -2.87 -10.84 14.30
N ALA A 63 -2.62 -9.85 13.44
CA ALA A 63 -2.51 -10.04 12.01
C ALA A 63 -1.38 -11.02 11.67
N LEU A 64 -0.20 -10.84 12.27
CA LEU A 64 0.94 -11.74 12.06
C LEU A 64 0.70 -13.16 12.58
N ASN A 65 0.11 -13.29 13.78
CA ASN A 65 -0.23 -14.59 14.36
C ASN A 65 -1.22 -15.36 13.48
N ASN A 66 -2.21 -14.69 12.90
CA ASN A 66 -3.20 -15.31 12.03
C ASN A 66 -2.73 -15.48 10.59
N GLN A 67 -1.80 -14.65 10.10
CA GLN A 67 -1.20 -14.80 8.77
C GLN A 67 -0.56 -16.18 8.60
N SER A 68 0.12 -16.70 9.63
CA SER A 68 0.74 -18.03 9.60
C SER A 68 -0.26 -19.18 9.40
N LYS A 69 -1.54 -18.95 9.74
CA LYS A 69 -2.64 -19.92 9.67
C LYS A 69 -3.39 -19.86 8.34
N LEU A 70 -3.07 -18.91 7.44
CA LEU A 70 -3.72 -18.81 6.12
C LEU A 70 -3.52 -20.05 5.24
N LYS A 71 -2.47 -20.84 5.50
CA LYS A 71 -2.25 -22.14 4.86
C LYS A 71 -3.29 -23.19 5.28
N ASP A 72 -3.82 -23.08 6.50
CA ASP A 72 -4.71 -24.10 7.09
C ASP A 72 -6.13 -23.99 6.52
N ILE A 73 -6.47 -22.85 5.88
CA ILE A 73 -7.77 -22.60 5.26
C ILE A 73 -7.79 -22.82 3.75
N GLN A 74 -6.67 -23.22 3.15
CA GLN A 74 -6.61 -23.48 1.70
C GLN A 74 -7.38 -24.74 1.33
N ASN A 75 -8.08 -24.69 0.20
CA ASN A 75 -8.80 -25.82 -0.39
C ASN A 75 -9.92 -26.40 0.50
N ILE A 76 -10.38 -25.65 1.50
CA ILE A 76 -11.59 -25.99 2.25
C ILE A 76 -12.80 -25.61 1.39
N ASN A 77 -13.70 -26.57 1.14
CA ASN A 77 -14.89 -26.37 0.32
C ASN A 77 -14.56 -25.76 -1.05
N ASN A 78 -13.50 -26.24 -1.71
CA ASN A 78 -13.02 -25.77 -3.01
C ASN A 78 -12.76 -24.25 -3.06
N THR A 79 -12.38 -23.66 -1.92
CA THR A 79 -12.07 -22.23 -1.80
C THR A 79 -10.57 -22.03 -1.56
N LEU A 80 -9.98 -21.11 -2.31
CA LEU A 80 -8.57 -20.76 -2.25
C LEU A 80 -8.43 -19.26 -2.02
N PHE A 81 -7.47 -18.90 -1.18
CA PHE A 81 -7.23 -17.50 -0.81
C PHE A 81 -5.84 -17.09 -1.27
N VAL A 82 -5.74 -15.94 -1.91
CA VAL A 82 -4.50 -15.32 -2.39
C VAL A 82 -4.55 -13.82 -2.11
N GLY A 83 -3.39 -13.20 -1.97
CA GLY A 83 -3.27 -11.75 -1.78
C GLY A 83 -1.98 -11.35 -1.08
N SER A 84 -1.68 -10.06 -1.09
CA SER A 84 -0.47 -9.51 -0.46
C SER A 84 -0.43 -9.72 1.06
N TYR A 85 -1.60 -9.94 1.68
CA TYR A 85 -1.73 -10.28 3.10
C TYR A 85 -1.18 -11.66 3.48
N PHE A 86 -0.74 -12.48 2.51
CA PHE A 86 0.05 -13.69 2.76
C PHE A 86 1.53 -13.40 3.07
N GLY A 87 1.98 -12.16 2.91
CA GLY A 87 3.32 -11.69 3.26
C GLY A 87 3.28 -10.29 3.87
N TYR A 88 4.22 -9.42 3.48
CA TYR A 88 4.38 -8.10 4.09
C TYR A 88 3.55 -7.00 3.42
N GLY A 89 2.60 -7.37 2.55
CA GLY A 89 1.67 -6.44 1.93
C GLY A 89 2.15 -5.86 0.60
N PHE A 90 3.27 -6.35 0.07
CA PHE A 90 3.80 -5.89 -1.21
C PHE A 90 3.15 -6.62 -2.40
N HIS A 91 3.36 -6.09 -3.60
CA HIS A 91 2.85 -6.69 -4.83
C HIS A 91 3.42 -8.10 -5.08
N GLU A 92 4.68 -8.29 -4.73
CA GLU A 92 5.41 -9.55 -4.83
C GLU A 92 4.78 -10.63 -3.93
N ASP A 93 4.29 -10.26 -2.75
CA ASP A 93 3.60 -11.19 -1.85
C ASP A 93 2.29 -11.67 -2.47
N GLY A 94 1.58 -10.80 -3.18
CA GLY A 94 0.39 -11.16 -3.95
C GLY A 94 0.70 -12.23 -4.99
N ILE A 95 1.70 -11.99 -5.84
CA ILE A 95 2.12 -12.94 -6.88
C ILE A 95 2.60 -14.26 -6.27
N LYS A 96 3.45 -14.18 -5.24
CA LYS A 96 3.97 -15.34 -4.53
C LYS A 96 2.85 -16.18 -3.94
N SER A 97 1.85 -15.56 -3.31
CA SER A 97 0.72 -16.26 -2.73
C SER A 97 -0.07 -17.06 -3.77
N SER A 98 -0.23 -16.52 -4.98
CA SER A 98 -0.89 -17.23 -6.09
C SER A 98 -0.08 -18.43 -6.55
N ILE A 99 1.26 -18.31 -6.63
CA ILE A 99 2.13 -19.44 -6.99
C ILE A 99 2.10 -20.53 -5.91
N GLU A 100 2.13 -20.16 -4.63
CA GLU A 100 2.04 -21.13 -3.53
C GLU A 100 0.67 -21.81 -3.48
N MET A 101 -0.40 -21.08 -3.77
CA MET A 101 -1.75 -21.63 -3.85
C MET A 101 -1.86 -22.74 -4.91
N LEU A 102 -1.23 -22.61 -6.07
CA LEU A 102 -1.28 -23.65 -7.11
C LEU A 102 -0.75 -25.02 -6.63
N LYS A 103 0.12 -25.05 -5.60
CA LYS A 103 0.66 -26.30 -5.05
C LYS A 103 -0.34 -27.07 -4.18
N THR A 104 -1.45 -26.44 -3.77
CA THR A 104 -2.48 -27.06 -2.94
C THR A 104 -3.67 -27.58 -3.75
N ILE A 105 -3.67 -27.32 -5.06
CA ILE A 105 -4.60 -27.91 -6.01
C ILE A 105 -4.17 -29.36 -6.24
N ASN A 106 -5.01 -30.30 -5.76
CA ASN A 106 -4.90 -31.70 -6.13
C ASN A 106 -5.86 -31.94 -7.31
N ASP A 107 -5.33 -31.81 -8.52
CA ASP A 107 -5.95 -32.31 -9.74
C ASP A 107 -5.64 -33.81 -9.93
#